data_AF-A0A7W7SA08-F1
#
_entry.id   AF-A0A7W7SA08-F1
#
_cell.length_a   1.000
_cell.length_b   1.000
_cell.length_c   1.000
_cell.angle_alpha   90.00
_cell.angle_beta   90.00
_cell.angle_gamma   90.00
#
_symmetry.space_group_name_H-M   'P 1'
#
loop_
_entity.id
_entity.type
_entity.pdbx_description
1 polymer ?
#
loop_
_entity_poly.entity_id
_entity_poly.type
_entity_poly.pdbx_seq_one_letter_code
_entity_poly.pdbx_strand_id
1 'polypeptide(L)'
;MALLGQFLAGASSYPALGVATGDALRLWSGEIERVLERLFLGHPLAELLDVPGLARAVSASFVGLELYEGVDPDGASAAFDALDRMGALVEVVDGLGPVATKALRLKLRRSGNA
;
A
#
# COMPACT_ATOMS: atom_id res chain seq x y z
N MET A 1 17.38 7.50 -1.92
CA MET A 1 16.23 8.32 -2.39
C MET A 1 16.40 9.87 -2.33
N ALA A 2 17.63 10.42 -2.24
CA ALA A 2 17.82 11.86 -2.00
C ALA A 2 17.20 12.78 -3.09
N LEU A 3 17.33 12.43 -4.37
CA LEU A 3 16.80 13.25 -5.47
C LEU A 3 15.26 13.27 -5.50
N LEU A 4 14.59 12.13 -5.30
CA LEU A 4 13.13 12.08 -5.23
C LEU A 4 12.61 12.88 -4.04
N GLY A 5 13.27 12.77 -2.88
CA GLY A 5 12.95 13.58 -1.70
C GLY A 5 13.06 15.09 -1.96
N GLN A 6 14.09 15.52 -2.69
CA GLN A 6 14.25 16.91 -3.10
C GLN A 6 13.15 17.38 -4.06
N PHE A 7 12.76 16.54 -5.03
CA PHE A 7 11.67 16.84 -5.96
C PHE A 7 10.33 16.96 -5.23
N LEU A 8 10.05 16.06 -4.28
CA LEU A 8 8.86 16.12 -3.44
C LEU A 8 8.81 17.37 -2.56
N ALA A 9 9.94 17.72 -1.92
CA ALA A 9 10.05 18.93 -1.12
C ALA A 9 9.82 20.19 -1.98
N GLY A 10 10.44 20.24 -3.16
CA GLY A 10 10.33 21.37 -4.10
C GLY A 10 8.98 21.47 -4.82
N ALA A 11 8.26 20.36 -4.99
CA ALA A 11 6.97 20.30 -5.67
C ALA A 11 5.90 21.20 -5.03
N SER A 12 5.98 21.40 -3.70
CA SER A 12 5.07 22.31 -2.98
C SER A 12 5.24 23.78 -3.35
N SER A 13 6.44 24.17 -3.82
CA SER A 13 6.80 25.56 -4.13
C SER A 13 6.81 25.86 -5.63
N TYR A 14 6.91 24.83 -6.48
CA TYR A 14 7.00 24.97 -7.93
C TYR A 14 5.93 24.12 -8.64
N PRO A 15 4.80 24.72 -9.07
CA PRO A 15 3.66 23.96 -9.61
C PRO A 15 3.99 23.05 -10.80
N ALA A 16 4.85 23.50 -11.72
CA ALA A 16 5.27 22.69 -12.87
C ALA A 16 6.08 21.45 -12.44
N LEU A 17 6.91 21.58 -11.40
CA LEU A 17 7.63 20.46 -10.80
C LEU A 17 6.68 19.51 -10.08
N GLY A 18 5.65 20.03 -9.42
CA GLY A 18 4.60 19.23 -8.79
C GLY A 18 3.81 18.39 -9.79
N VAL A 19 3.45 18.94 -10.95
CA VAL A 19 2.78 18.19 -12.03
C VAL A 19 3.68 17.05 -12.52
N ALA A 20 4.93 17.35 -12.90
CA ALA A 20 5.86 16.36 -13.43
C ALA A 20 6.17 15.24 -12.41
N THR A 21 6.37 15.61 -11.14
CA THR A 21 6.61 14.65 -10.04
C THR A 21 5.37 13.78 -9.81
N GLY A 22 4.18 14.38 -9.82
CA GLY A 22 2.91 13.64 -9.72
C GLY A 22 2.67 12.68 -10.87
N ASP A 23 3.01 13.06 -12.11
CA ASP A 23 2.93 12.18 -13.28
C ASP A 23 3.87 10.99 -13.14
N ALA A 24 5.13 11.22 -12.73
CA ALA A 24 6.09 10.15 -12.50
C ALA A 24 5.62 9.17 -11.39
N LEU A 25 5.08 9.69 -10.29
CA LEU A 25 4.53 8.86 -9.21
C LEU A 25 3.32 8.04 -9.67
N ARG A 26 2.47 8.59 -10.55
CA ARG A 26 1.32 7.87 -11.11
C ARG A 26 1.74 6.67 -11.95
N LEU A 27 2.83 6.78 -12.72
CA LEU A 27 3.36 5.65 -13.48
C LEU A 27 3.73 4.49 -12.53
N TRP A 28 4.43 4.79 -11.44
CA TRP A 28 4.81 3.77 -10.46
C TRP A 28 3.62 3.20 -9.69
N SER A 29 2.71 4.04 -9.19
CA SER A 29 1.52 3.56 -8.48
C SER A 29 0.62 2.71 -9.37
N GLY A 30 0.55 3.00 -10.67
CA GLY A 30 -0.20 2.19 -11.64
C GLY A 30 0.38 0.80 -11.84
N GLU A 31 1.71 0.62 -11.78
CA GLU A 31 2.32 -0.71 -11.82
C GLU A 31 2.02 -1.50 -10.54
N ILE A 32 2.09 -0.85 -9.38
CA ILE A 32 1.73 -1.45 -8.09
C ILE A 32 0.25 -1.87 -8.09
N GLU A 33 -0.64 -1.02 -8.59
CA GLU A 33 -2.07 -1.31 -8.72
C GLU A 33 -2.31 -2.61 -9.48
N ARG A 34 -1.68 -2.78 -10.65
CA ARG A 34 -1.81 -4.01 -11.44
C ARG A 34 -1.30 -5.25 -10.71
N VAL A 35 -0.24 -5.12 -9.90
CA VAL A 35 0.26 -6.23 -9.07
C VAL A 35 -0.77 -6.60 -8.02
N LEU A 36 -1.33 -5.61 -7.32
CA LEU A 36 -2.35 -5.82 -6.29
C LEU A 36 -3.65 -6.39 -6.86
N GLU A 37 -4.08 -5.95 -8.04
CA GLU A 37 -5.24 -6.52 -8.73
C GLU A 37 -5.06 -8.03 -8.98
N ARG A 38 -3.86 -8.45 -9.41
CA ARG A 38 -3.57 -9.87 -9.62
C ARG A 38 -3.49 -10.64 -8.31
N LEU A 39 -2.86 -10.06 -7.29
CA LEU A 39 -2.73 -10.66 -5.97
C LEU A 39 -4.10 -10.92 -5.33
N PHE A 40 -5.02 -9.96 -5.45
CA PHE A 40 -6.34 -10.06 -4.85
C PHE A 40 -7.37 -10.70 -5.78
N LEU A 41 -7.01 -11.15 -6.99
CA LEU A 41 -7.93 -11.81 -7.89
C LEU A 41 -8.43 -13.13 -7.27
N GLY A 42 -9.72 -13.19 -6.94
CA GLY A 42 -10.31 -14.36 -6.27
C GLY A 42 -10.03 -14.44 -4.76
N HIS A 43 -9.25 -13.51 -4.21
CA HIS A 43 -8.93 -13.49 -2.78
C HIS A 43 -10.17 -13.17 -1.92
N PRO A 44 -10.32 -13.76 -0.73
CA PRO A 44 -11.44 -13.49 0.18
C PRO A 44 -11.70 -12.02 0.50
N LEU A 45 -10.64 -11.20 0.54
CA LEU A 45 -10.68 -9.77 0.89
C LEU A 45 -10.92 -8.84 -0.30
N ALA A 46 -10.94 -9.35 -1.54
CA ALA A 46 -11.00 -8.52 -2.75
C ALA A 46 -12.19 -7.54 -2.74
N GLU A 47 -13.35 -7.99 -2.24
CA GLU A 47 -14.58 -7.17 -2.16
C GLU A 47 -14.50 -6.01 -1.15
N LEU A 48 -13.48 -5.98 -0.29
CA LEU A 48 -13.34 -5.00 0.79
C LEU A 48 -12.21 -3.99 0.55
N LEU A 49 -11.38 -4.22 -0.48
CA LEU A 49 -10.19 -3.43 -0.73
C LEU A 49 -10.44 -2.43 -1.87
N ASP A 50 -10.18 -1.15 -1.59
CA ASP A 50 -9.94 -0.17 -2.65
C ASP A 50 -8.52 -0.38 -3.18
N VAL A 51 -8.38 -1.24 -4.19
CA VAL A 51 -7.07 -1.59 -4.78
C VAL A 51 -6.34 -0.34 -5.32
N PRO A 52 -6.98 0.59 -6.06
CA PRO A 52 -6.35 1.85 -6.45
C PRO A 52 -5.87 2.69 -5.26
N GLY A 53 -6.67 2.78 -4.20
CA GLY A 53 -6.29 3.49 -2.97
C GLY A 53 -5.10 2.82 -2.26
N LEU A 54 -5.12 1.50 -2.17
CA LEU A 54 -4.05 0.70 -1.57
C LEU A 54 -2.74 0.85 -2.35
N ALA A 55 -2.78 0.86 -3.69
CA ALA A 55 -1.60 1.08 -4.52
C ALA A 55 -0.92 2.42 -4.22
N ARG A 56 -1.73 3.49 -4.06
CA ARG A 56 -1.23 4.82 -3.65
C ARG A 56 -0.67 4.80 -2.24
N ALA A 57 -1.33 4.12 -1.29
CA ALA A 57 -0.86 4.00 0.08
C ALA A 57 0.49 3.27 0.16
N VAL A 58 0.63 2.13 -0.51
CA VAL A 58 1.90 1.38 -0.58
C VAL A 58 3.01 2.22 -1.21
N SER A 59 2.70 2.90 -2.32
CA SER A 59 3.64 3.82 -2.99
C SER A 59 4.11 4.93 -2.05
N ALA A 60 3.19 5.60 -1.36
CA ALA A 60 3.51 6.68 -0.43
C ALA A 60 4.30 6.17 0.78
N SER A 61 3.92 5.02 1.34
CA SER A 61 4.63 4.40 2.47
C SER A 61 6.07 4.07 2.11
N PHE A 62 6.33 3.48 0.94
CA PHE A 62 7.70 3.17 0.53
C PHE A 62 8.57 4.44 0.40
N VAL A 63 8.05 5.49 -0.24
CA VAL A 63 8.77 6.78 -0.32
C VAL A 63 9.00 7.38 1.06
N GLY A 64 7.99 7.34 1.95
CA GLY A 64 8.11 7.84 3.30
C GLY A 64 9.12 7.06 4.13
N LEU A 65 9.13 5.73 4.03
CA LEU A 65 10.04 4.85 4.74
C LEU A 65 11.49 5.02 4.29
N GLU A 66 11.73 5.16 2.99
CA GLU A 66 13.06 5.45 2.44
C GLU A 66 13.61 6.82 2.90
N LEU A 67 12.73 7.81 3.09
CA LEU A 67 13.12 9.09 3.66
C LEU A 67 13.35 9.00 5.17
N TYR A 68 12.55 8.18 5.86
CA TYR A 68 12.63 7.95 7.30
C TYR A 68 13.88 7.17 7.70
N GLU A 69 14.27 6.16 6.91
CA GLU A 69 15.47 5.32 7.15
C GLU A 69 16.75 6.14 7.29
N GLY A 70 16.89 7.22 6.51
CA GLY A 70 18.03 8.13 6.62
C GLY A 70 18.13 8.90 7.95
N VAL A 71 17.05 8.90 8.75
CA VAL A 71 16.94 9.60 10.03
C VAL A 71 16.88 8.61 11.21
N ASP A 72 16.12 7.53 11.06
CA ASP A 72 15.93 6.47 12.06
C ASP A 72 15.88 5.10 11.37
N PRO A 73 17.06 4.45 11.17
CA PRO A 73 17.14 3.15 10.52
C PRO A 73 16.37 2.05 11.26
N ASP A 74 16.42 2.05 12.60
CA ASP A 74 15.78 1.02 13.42
C ASP A 74 14.25 1.14 13.34
N GLY A 75 13.73 2.38 13.40
CA GLY A 75 12.30 2.62 13.22
C GLY A 75 11.82 2.29 11.80
N ALA A 76 12.63 2.55 10.77
CA ALA A 76 12.31 2.15 9.39
C ALA A 76 12.23 0.62 9.27
N SER A 77 13.22 -0.11 9.82
CA SER A 77 13.20 -1.58 9.87
C SER A 77 11.96 -2.10 10.59
N ALA A 78 11.61 -1.54 11.75
CA ALA A 78 10.42 -1.94 12.50
C ALA A 78 9.11 -1.70 11.72
N ALA A 79 9.06 -0.62 10.92
CA ALA A 79 7.92 -0.34 10.06
C ALA A 79 7.82 -1.33 8.89
N PHE A 80 8.93 -1.68 8.25
CA PHE A 80 8.95 -2.74 7.23
C PHE A 80 8.52 -4.09 7.82
N ASP A 81 9.01 -4.48 8.99
CA ASP A 81 8.59 -5.70 9.68
C ASP A 81 7.07 -5.73 9.95
N ALA A 82 6.48 -4.57 10.26
CA ALA A 82 5.04 -4.46 10.47
C ALA A 82 4.26 -4.65 9.15
N LEU A 83 4.76 -4.13 8.03
CA LEU A 83 4.20 -4.36 6.70
C LEU A 83 4.27 -5.84 6.32
N ASP A 84 5.39 -6.51 6.56
CA ASP A 84 5.57 -7.95 6.29
C ASP A 84 4.58 -8.81 7.08
N ARG A 85 4.33 -8.47 8.35
CA ARG A 85 3.31 -9.14 9.17
C ARG A 85 1.90 -8.96 8.62
N MET A 86 1.60 -7.82 8.00
CA MET A 86 0.32 -7.63 7.31
C MET A 86 0.23 -8.50 6.05
N GLY A 87 1.32 -8.65 5.31
CA GLY A 87 1.42 -9.58 4.18
C GLY A 87 1.12 -11.03 4.62
N ALA A 88 1.77 -11.49 5.70
CA ALA A 88 1.53 -12.82 6.26
C ALA A 88 0.06 -13.02 6.69
N LEU A 89 -0.59 -11.98 7.23
CA LEU A 89 -2.02 -12.05 7.57
C LEU A 89 -2.90 -12.25 6.33
N VAL A 90 -2.57 -11.59 5.22
CA VAL A 90 -3.28 -11.76 3.93
C VAL A 90 -3.15 -13.21 3.46
N GLU A 91 -1.94 -13.79 3.51
CA GLU A 91 -1.70 -15.19 3.12
C GLU A 91 -2.48 -16.18 4.00
N VAL A 92 -2.56 -15.94 5.31
CA VAL A 92 -3.36 -16.77 6.22
C VAL A 92 -4.84 -16.74 5.82
N VAL A 93 -5.35 -15.57 5.41
CA VAL A 93 -6.74 -15.42 4.95
C VAL A 93 -6.96 -16.13 3.62
N ASP A 94 -6.00 -16.06 2.69
CA ASP A 94 -6.06 -16.78 1.42
C ASP A 94 -6.10 -18.30 1.61
N GLY A 95 -5.33 -18.80 2.57
CA GLY A 95 -5.27 -20.23 2.92
C GLY A 95 -6.49 -20.78 3.68
N LEU A 96 -7.50 -19.95 3.99
CA LEU A 96 -8.70 -20.40 4.68
C LEU A 96 -9.57 -21.30 3.79
N GLY A 97 -10.03 -22.41 4.36
CA GLY A 97 -11.03 -23.25 3.73
C GLY A 97 -12.39 -22.55 3.55
N PRO A 98 -13.27 -23.02 2.64
CA PRO A 98 -14.49 -22.31 2.22
C PRO A 98 -15.43 -21.89 3.36
N VAL A 99 -15.51 -22.70 4.42
CA VAL A 99 -16.36 -22.44 5.58
C VAL A 99 -15.82 -21.27 6.42
N ALA A 100 -14.52 -21.26 6.69
CA ALA A 100 -13.88 -20.20 7.45
C ALA A 100 -13.93 -18.87 6.68
N THR A 101 -13.67 -18.93 5.37
CA THR A 101 -13.78 -17.77 4.45
C THR A 101 -15.18 -17.16 4.47
N LYS A 102 -16.23 -17.99 4.42
CA LYS A 102 -17.61 -17.51 4.48
C LYS A 102 -17.94 -16.84 5.81
N ALA A 103 -17.49 -17.43 6.93
CA ALA A 103 -17.69 -16.85 8.26
C ALA A 103 -16.96 -15.49 8.40
N LEU A 104 -15.73 -15.40 7.90
CA LEU A 104 -14.94 -14.17 7.87
C LEU A 104 -15.64 -13.08 7.07
N ARG A 105 -16.08 -13.37 5.84
CA ARG A 105 -16.82 -12.42 4.99
C ARG A 105 -18.09 -11.90 5.67
N LEU A 106 -18.84 -12.78 6.34
CA LEU A 106 -20.05 -12.40 7.08
C LEU A 106 -19.75 -11.44 8.25
N LYS A 107 -18.64 -11.67 8.96
CA LYS A 107 -18.20 -10.79 10.06
C LYS A 107 -17.72 -9.44 9.54
N LEU A 108 -16.88 -9.43 8.50
CA LEU A 108 -16.34 -8.19 7.92
C LEU A 108 -17.44 -7.28 7.37
N ARG A 109 -18.43 -7.84 6.66
CA ARG A 109 -19.60 -7.07 6.16
C ARG A 109 -20.44 -6.46 7.28
N ARG A 110 -20.47 -7.07 8.47
CA ARG A 110 -21.16 -6.52 9.64
C ARG A 110 -20.38 -5.40 10.30
N SER A 111 -19.05 -5.47 10.29
CA SER A 111 -18.19 -4.45 10.89
C SER A 111 -17.94 -3.24 9.99
N GLY A 112 -17.94 -3.39 8.66
CA GLY A 112 -17.75 -2.29 7.71
C GLY A 112 -19.02 -1.49 7.38
N ASN A 113 -20.19 -1.93 7.86
CA ASN A 113 -21.47 -1.21 7.74
C ASN A 113 -21.85 -0.44 9.03
N ALA A 114 -20.90 -0.29 9.96
CA ALA A 114 -21.02 0.52 11.17
C ALA A 114 -20.07 1.71 11.07
#